data_AF-A0A831TBL5-F1
#
_entry.id   AF-A0A831TBL5-F1
#
_cell.length_a   1.000
_cell.length_b   1.000
_cell.length_c   1.000
_cell.angle_alpha   90.00
_cell.angle_beta   90.00
_cell.angle_gamma   90.00
#
_symmetry.space_group_name_H-M   'P 1'
#
loop_
_entity.id
_entity.type
_entity.pdbx_description
1 polymer ?
#
loop_
_entity_poly.entity_id
_entity_poly.type
_entity_poly.pdbx_seq_one_letter_code
_entity_poly.pdbx_strand_id
1 'polypeptide(L)'
;MAAHDAWALVCRLFAGGTPVLRASLSPREISVLPALGRALQPAALDQRFVLCPYCQQHRAQVWGDGRGGRTCHCPECGSVSVAADDVAALVLDEDWLRQRLRLALEIESRDGIDDLGGGV
;
A
#
# COMPACT_ATOMS: atom_id res chain seq x y z
N MET A 1 -15.92 13.14 -5.10
CA MET A 1 -15.72 12.10 -4.06
C MET A 1 -14.43 11.31 -4.29
N ALA A 2 -14.22 10.70 -5.46
CA ALA A 2 -13.00 9.92 -5.76
C ALA A 2 -11.67 10.63 -5.46
N ALA A 3 -11.56 11.94 -5.74
CA ALA A 3 -10.34 12.70 -5.44
C ALA A 3 -10.06 12.84 -3.94
N HIS A 4 -11.09 13.01 -3.12
CA HIS A 4 -10.94 13.08 -1.66
C HIS A 4 -10.49 11.74 -1.09
N ASP A 5 -11.03 10.64 -1.63
CA ASP A 5 -10.70 9.27 -1.21
C ASP A 5 -9.27 8.89 -1.60
N ALA A 6 -8.85 9.28 -2.81
CA ALA A 6 -7.48 9.14 -3.26
C ALA A 6 -6.51 9.92 -2.36
N TRP A 7 -6.84 11.18 -2.03
CA TRP A 7 -6.02 12.01 -1.15
C TRP A 7 -5.95 11.46 0.27
N ALA A 8 -7.07 11.01 0.83
CA ALA A 8 -7.11 10.38 2.15
C ALA A 8 -6.23 9.14 2.21
N LEU A 9 -6.25 8.30 1.18
CA LEU A 9 -5.37 7.15 1.06
C LEU A 9 -3.89 7.59 1.00
N VAL A 10 -3.55 8.59 0.18
CA VAL A 10 -2.18 9.12 0.11
C VAL A 10 -1.69 9.60 1.48
N CYS A 11 -2.49 10.38 2.20
CA CYS A 11 -2.15 10.85 3.54
C CYS A 11 -1.92 9.69 4.52
N ARG A 12 -2.77 8.66 4.47
CA ARG A 12 -2.62 7.47 5.32
C ARG A 12 -1.32 6.72 5.02
N LEU A 13 -0.99 6.53 3.74
CA LEU A 13 0.23 5.84 3.33
C LEU A 13 1.48 6.64 3.70
N PHE A 14 1.44 7.96 3.51
CA PHE A 14 2.51 8.88 3.89
C PHE A 14 2.78 8.84 5.40
N ALA A 15 1.72 8.94 6.23
CA ALA A 15 1.86 8.87 7.68
C ALA A 15 2.36 7.50 8.18
N GLY A 16 2.03 6.42 7.46
CA GLY A 16 2.47 5.08 7.81
C GLY A 16 3.93 4.78 7.45
N GLY A 17 4.45 5.34 6.35
CA GLY A 17 5.83 5.18 5.89
C GLY A 17 6.27 3.75 5.54
N THR A 18 5.37 2.77 5.68
CA THR A 18 5.65 1.35 5.44
C THR A 18 4.77 0.79 4.32
N PRO A 19 5.25 -0.20 3.56
CA PRO A 19 4.40 -0.93 2.63
C PRO A 19 3.14 -1.48 3.28
N VAL A 20 2.01 -1.35 2.60
CA VAL A 20 0.73 -1.90 3.04
C VAL A 20 0.31 -3.04 2.13
N LEU A 21 -0.35 -4.05 2.69
CA LEU A 21 -0.95 -5.12 1.89
C LEU A 21 -2.16 -4.57 1.14
N ARG A 22 -2.30 -4.93 -0.13
CA ARG A 22 -3.50 -4.61 -0.93
C ARG A 22 -4.75 -5.20 -0.28
N ALA A 23 -4.65 -6.39 0.29
CA ALA A 23 -5.73 -7.07 1.01
C ALA A 23 -6.24 -6.30 2.25
N SER A 24 -5.40 -5.45 2.87
CA SER A 24 -5.83 -4.65 4.04
C SER A 24 -6.54 -3.35 3.64
N LEU A 25 -6.67 -3.06 2.34
CA LEU A 25 -7.36 -1.89 1.85
C LEU A 25 -8.87 -2.11 1.84
N SER A 26 -9.63 -1.09 2.23
CA SER A 26 -11.07 -1.08 2.06
C SER A 26 -11.47 -1.08 0.58
N PRO A 27 -12.69 -1.54 0.22
CA PRO A 27 -13.17 -1.50 -1.17
C PRO A 27 -13.12 -0.09 -1.80
N ARG A 28 -13.31 0.95 -0.96
CA ARG A 28 -13.24 2.35 -1.38
C ARG A 28 -11.81 2.80 -1.69
N GLU A 29 -10.83 2.32 -0.94
CA GLU A 29 -9.41 2.57 -1.23
C GLU A 29 -8.96 1.80 -2.48
N ILE A 30 -9.43 0.56 -2.65
CA ILE A 30 -9.13 -0.26 -3.83
C ILE A 30 -9.63 0.42 -5.11
N SER A 31 -10.81 1.03 -5.08
CA SER A 31 -11.40 1.68 -6.26
C SER A 31 -10.65 2.93 -6.73
N VAL A 32 -9.85 3.57 -5.85
CA VAL A 32 -9.05 4.76 -6.19
C VAL A 32 -7.61 4.44 -6.59
N LEU A 33 -7.14 3.21 -6.43
CA LEU A 33 -5.77 2.82 -6.81
C LEU A 33 -5.43 3.14 -8.28
N PRO A 34 -6.33 2.91 -9.27
CA PRO A 34 -6.03 3.28 -10.66
C PRO A 34 -5.81 4.77 -10.86
N ALA A 35 -6.48 5.63 -10.07
CA ALA A 35 -6.33 7.08 -10.15
C ALA A 35 -5.02 7.57 -9.54
N LEU A 36 -4.47 6.83 -8.57
CA LEU A 36 -3.18 7.15 -7.94
C LEU A 36 -2.00 6.78 -8.84
N GLY A 37 -2.14 5.74 -9.67
CA GLY A 37 -1.16 5.40 -10.71
C GLY A 37 0.28 5.33 -10.19
N ARG A 38 1.15 6.19 -10.73
CA ARG A 38 2.59 6.24 -10.38
C ARG A 38 2.89 6.70 -8.96
N ALA A 39 1.92 7.26 -8.24
CA ALA A 39 2.09 7.58 -6.82
C ALA A 39 2.30 6.33 -5.97
N LEU A 40 1.89 5.16 -6.47
CA LEU A 40 2.03 3.88 -5.78
C LEU A 40 3.02 3.00 -6.52
N GLN A 41 3.93 2.39 -5.77
CA GLN A 41 4.86 1.40 -6.27
C GLN A 41 4.54 0.02 -5.67
N PRO A 42 4.70 -1.06 -6.45
CA PRO A 42 4.72 -2.40 -5.89
C PRO A 42 5.83 -2.51 -4.84
N ALA A 43 5.50 -3.08 -3.69
CA ALA A 43 6.46 -3.33 -2.61
C ALA A 43 6.60 -4.84 -2.37
N ALA A 44 7.81 -5.25 -1.99
CA ALA A 44 8.05 -6.61 -1.53
C ALA A 44 7.80 -6.68 -0.02
N LEU A 45 6.74 -7.37 0.39
CA LEU A 45 6.58 -7.86 1.76
C LEU A 45 6.96 -9.33 1.84
N ASP A 46 7.24 -9.79 3.06
CA ASP A 46 7.52 -11.20 3.33
C ASP A 46 6.32 -12.07 2.94
N GLN A 47 6.41 -12.73 1.78
CA GLN A 47 5.35 -13.56 1.21
C GLN A 47 5.15 -14.89 1.97
N ARG A 48 5.89 -15.13 3.05
CA ARG A 48 5.69 -16.28 3.93
C ARG A 48 4.39 -16.19 4.73
N PHE A 49 3.80 -15.01 4.88
CA PHE A 49 2.57 -14.80 5.63
C PHE A 49 1.60 -13.91 4.89
N VAL A 50 0.30 -14.17 5.07
CA VAL A 50 -0.79 -13.39 4.51
C VAL A 50 -1.91 -13.22 5.54
N LEU A 51 -2.72 -12.17 5.43
CA LEU A 51 -4.03 -12.16 6.11
C LEU A 51 -4.94 -13.17 5.41
N CYS A 52 -5.63 -14.01 6.18
CA CYS A 52 -6.55 -15.01 5.64
C CYS A 52 -7.49 -14.34 4.61
N PRO A 53 -7.44 -14.72 3.32
CA PRO A 53 -8.21 -14.04 2.28
C PRO A 53 -9.72 -14.07 2.54
N TYR A 54 -10.19 -15.11 3.24
CA TYR A 54 -11.60 -15.30 3.56
C TYR A 54 -12.09 -14.43 4.72
N CYS A 55 -11.44 -14.48 5.89
CA CYS A 55 -11.93 -13.80 7.10
C CYS A 55 -11.22 -12.49 7.43
N GLN A 56 -10.07 -12.21 6.80
CA GLN A 56 -9.23 -11.01 6.98
C GLN A 56 -8.82 -10.72 8.45
N GLN A 57 -8.88 -11.72 9.32
CA GLN A 57 -8.62 -11.56 10.77
C GLN A 57 -7.32 -12.24 11.23
N HIS A 58 -6.97 -13.38 10.62
CA HIS A 58 -5.82 -14.16 11.05
C HIS A 58 -4.67 -14.03 10.06
N ARG A 59 -3.47 -13.76 10.58
CA ARG A 59 -2.23 -13.87 9.80
C ARG A 59 -1.84 -15.35 9.74
N ALA A 60 -1.85 -15.93 8.55
CA ALA A 60 -1.56 -17.33 8.31
C ALA A 60 -0.29 -17.47 7.45
N GLN A 61 0.47 -18.53 7.68
CA GLN A 61 1.60 -18.87 6.84
C GLN A 61 1.12 -19.31 5.46
N VAL A 62 1.92 -19.04 4.43
CA VAL A 62 1.64 -19.43 3.04
C VAL A 62 2.48 -20.65 2.68
N TRP A 63 1.84 -21.65 2.08
CA TRP A 63 2.47 -22.83 1.53
C TRP A 63 2.24 -22.89 0.02
N GLY A 64 3.25 -23.33 -0.73
CA GLY A 64 3.09 -23.68 -2.14
C GLY A 64 2.41 -25.03 -2.25
N ASP A 65 1.42 -25.15 -3.13
CA ASP A 65 0.72 -26.42 -3.39
C ASP A 65 1.46 -27.36 -4.36
N GLY A 66 2.66 -26.95 -4.81
CA GLY A 66 3.49 -27.68 -5.77
C GLY A 66 3.01 -27.63 -7.22
N ARG A 67 1.86 -26.99 -7.50
CA ARG A 67 1.24 -26.84 -8.84
C ARG A 67 1.18 -25.38 -9.30
N GLY A 68 1.88 -24.50 -8.60
CA GLY A 68 1.89 -23.05 -8.87
C GLY A 68 0.81 -22.28 -8.11
N GLY A 69 -0.05 -22.95 -7.34
CA GLY A 69 -0.96 -22.33 -6.41
C GLY A 69 -0.33 -22.12 -5.04
N ARG A 70 -0.98 -21.28 -4.25
CA ARG A 70 -0.60 -20.96 -2.88
C ARG A 70 -1.81 -21.14 -1.99
N THR A 71 -1.60 -21.72 -0.81
CA THR A 71 -2.64 -21.87 0.20
C THR A 71 -2.15 -21.36 1.54
N CYS A 72 -3.06 -20.87 2.36
CA CYS A 72 -2.81 -20.60 3.77
C CYS A 72 -3.79 -21.41 4.63
N HIS A 73 -3.41 -21.68 5.86
CA HIS A 73 -4.20 -22.45 6.82
C HIS A 73 -4.59 -21.52 7.96
N CYS A 74 -5.85 -21.09 7.93
CA CYS A 74 -6.44 -20.24 8.95
C CYS A 74 -7.01 -21.11 10.07
N PRO A 75 -6.80 -20.77 11.36
CA PRO A 75 -7.34 -21.54 12.47
C PRO A 75 -8.88 -21.66 12.44
N GLU A 76 -9.56 -20.63 11.91
CA GLU A 76 -11.03 -20.59 11.85
C GLU A 76 -11.61 -21.04 10.49
N CYS A 77 -10.86 -20.85 9.39
CA CYS A 77 -11.38 -21.11 8.04
C CYS A 77 -10.80 -22.39 7.40
N GLY A 78 -9.80 -23.00 8.03
CA GLY A 78 -9.05 -24.10 7.45
C GLY A 78 -8.18 -23.64 6.27
N SER A 79 -8.04 -24.51 5.26
CA SER A 79 -7.20 -24.25 4.09
C SER A 79 -7.91 -23.33 3.09
N VAL A 80 -7.30 -22.17 2.82
CA VAL A 80 -7.82 -21.11 1.95
C VAL A 80 -6.82 -20.88 0.81
N SER A 81 -7.33 -20.68 -0.42
CA SER A 81 -6.52 -20.32 -1.58
C SER A 81 -6.01 -18.89 -1.47
N VAL A 82 -4.75 -18.66 -1.85
CA VAL A 82 -4.08 -17.35 -1.82
C VAL A 82 -3.82 -16.88 -3.25
N ALA A 83 -4.48 -15.80 -3.65
CA ALA A 83 -4.28 -15.13 -4.91
C ALA A 83 -3.04 -14.22 -4.88
N ALA A 84 -2.58 -13.78 -6.06
CA ALA A 84 -1.47 -12.84 -6.15
C ALA A 84 -1.78 -11.49 -5.46
N ASP A 85 -3.03 -11.05 -5.53
CA ASP A 85 -3.49 -9.80 -4.92
C ASP A 85 -3.49 -9.86 -3.38
N ASP A 86 -3.63 -11.05 -2.78
CA ASP A 86 -3.62 -11.22 -1.32
C ASP A 86 -2.24 -10.95 -0.72
N VAL A 87 -1.19 -11.20 -1.50
CA VAL A 87 0.21 -10.96 -1.13
C VAL A 87 0.80 -9.70 -1.75
N ALA A 88 0.04 -9.02 -2.61
CA ALA A 88 0.47 -7.78 -3.23
C ALA A 88 0.59 -6.70 -2.16
N ALA A 89 1.73 -6.00 -2.15
CA ALA A 89 1.94 -4.86 -1.29
C ALA A 89 2.19 -3.60 -2.12
N LEU A 90 1.81 -2.47 -1.56
CA LEU A 90 1.92 -1.16 -2.18
C LEU A 90 2.62 -0.23 -1.20
N VAL A 91 3.52 0.60 -1.71
CA VAL A 91 4.15 1.70 -0.98
C VAL A 91 3.93 3.00 -1.73
N LEU A 92 3.82 4.10 -0.98
CA LEU A 92 3.76 5.43 -1.57
C LEU A 92 5.16 5.81 -2.08
N ASP A 93 5.24 6.26 -3.33
CA ASP A 93 6.44 6.88 -3.87
C ASP A 93 6.49 8.34 -3.37
N GLU A 94 7.10 8.52 -2.20
CA GLU A 94 7.21 9.83 -1.56
C GLU A 94 8.02 10.81 -2.40
N ASP A 95 9.03 10.35 -3.13
CA ASP A 95 9.86 11.21 -3.97
C ASP A 95 9.08 11.70 -5.18
N TRP A 96 8.31 10.81 -5.82
CA TRP A 96 7.36 11.21 -6.85
C TRP A 96 6.32 12.20 -6.32
N LEU A 97 5.75 11.96 -5.14
CA LEU A 97 4.77 12.86 -4.54
C LEU A 97 5.37 14.24 -4.25
N ARG A 98 6.56 14.29 -3.63
CA ARG A 98 7.32 15.52 -3.37
C ARG A 98 7.58 16.28 -4.66
N GLN A 99 8.05 15.59 -5.70
CA GLN A 99 8.31 16.21 -7.00
C GLN A 99 7.04 16.81 -7.61
N ARG A 100 5.91 16.09 -7.54
CA ARG A 100 4.64 16.56 -8.11
C ARG A 100 4.04 17.74 -7.33
N LEU A 101 4.16 17.73 -6.00
CA LEU A 101 3.74 18.87 -5.17
C LEU A 101 4.58 20.12 -5.43
N ARG A 102 5.91 19.97 -5.54
CA ARG A 102 6.79 21.09 -5.90
C ARG A 102 6.40 21.73 -7.23
N LEU A 103 6.15 20.89 -8.24
CA LEU A 103 5.72 21.36 -9.56
C LEU A 103 4.36 22.06 -9.50
N ALA A 104 3.40 21.52 -8.75
CA ALA A 104 2.06 22.10 -8.62
C ALA A 104 2.04 23.42 -7.85
N LEU A 105 3.00 23.63 -6.94
CA LEU A 105 3.15 24.83 -6.13
C LEU A 105 4.16 25.83 -6.74
N GLU A 106 4.66 25.57 -7.95
CA GLU A 106 5.66 26.41 -8.64
C GLU A 106 6.92 26.66 -7.79
N ILE A 107 7.30 25.71 -6.92
CA ILE A 107 8.49 25.82 -6.07
C ILE A 107 9.73 25.55 -6.94
N GLU A 108 10.46 26.61 -7.27
CA GLU A 108 11.70 26.50 -8.05
C GLU A 108 12.73 25.62 -7.34
N SER A 109 13.52 24.87 -8.12
CA SER A 109 14.58 24.00 -7.60
C SER A 109 15.74 24.76 -6.95
N ARG A 110 15.76 26.10 -7.04
CA ARG A 110 16.86 26.97 -6.62
C ARG A 110 16.73 27.52 -5.21
N ASP A 111 15.53 27.49 -4.63
CA ASP A 111 15.39 27.80 -3.22
C ASP A 111 15.94 26.62 -2.43
N GLY A 112 17.00 26.89 -1.69
CA GLY A 112 17.68 25.93 -0.83
C GLY A 112 16.69 25.28 0.13
N ILE A 113 17.13 24.21 0.78
CA ILE A 113 16.40 23.60 1.89
C ILE A 113 16.13 24.71 2.93
N ASP A 114 14.93 25.29 2.92
CA ASP A 114 14.47 26.10 4.05
C ASP A 114 14.26 25.12 5.18
N ASP A 115 15.22 25.14 6.12
CA ASP A 115 15.12 24.41 7.37
C ASP A 115 13.90 24.95 8.14
N LEU A 116 12.78 24.23 8.03
CA LEU A 116 11.57 24.49 8.81
C LEU A 116 11.76 24.13 10.30
N GLY A 117 12.97 23.73 10.71
CA GLY A 117 13.39 23.39 12.07
C GLY A 117 13.82 24.59 12.90
N GLY A 118 12.95 25.60 13.02
CA GLY A 118 13.14 26.74 13.92
C GLY A 118 11.85 27.07 14.64
N GLY A 119 11.35 26.12 15.45
CA GLY A 119 10.13 26.31 16.23
C GLY A 119 10.17 27.58 17.09
N VAL A 120 9.07 28.33 17.07
CA VAL A 120 8.74 29.34 18.10
C VAL A 120 8.05 28.69 19.29
#